data_AF-A0A453AGJ1-F1
#
_entry.id   AF-A0A453AGJ1-F1
#
_cell.length_a   1.000
_cell.length_b   1.000
_cell.length_c   1.000
_cell.angle_alpha   90.00
_cell.angle_beta   90.00
_cell.angle_gamma   90.00
#
_symmetry.space_group_name_H-M   'P 1'
#
loop_
_entity.id
_entity.type
_entity.pdbx_description
1 polymer ?
#
loop_
_entity_poly.entity_id
_entity_poly.type
_entity_poly.pdbx_seq_one_letter_code
_entity_poly.pdbx_strand_id
1 'polypeptide(L)'
;RYPKEIPDAYERLLLDAIEGERRLFIRSDELDAAWELFTPLLKELEQKRMAPELYPYGSRGPVGAHYLAAKYNVRWGDLGGSEH
;
A
#
# COMPACT_ATOMS: atom_id res chain seq x y z
N ARG A 1 -24.85 15.68 22.17
CA ARG A 1 -24.97 14.93 20.90
C ARG A 1 -23.58 14.94 20.29
N TYR A 2 -22.77 13.90 20.50
CA TYR A 2 -21.40 13.85 20.03
C TYR A 2 -21.40 13.78 18.50
N PRO A 3 -20.60 14.61 17.78
CA PRO A 3 -20.41 14.44 16.36
C PRO A 3 -19.88 13.03 16.12
N LYS A 4 -20.38 12.38 15.07
CA LYS A 4 -20.00 11.01 14.68
C LYS A 4 -18.63 11.09 14.02
N GLU A 5 -17.58 11.34 14.81
CA GLU A 5 -16.20 11.31 14.34
C GLU A 5 -15.87 9.89 13.86
N ILE A 6 -15.22 9.81 12.70
CA ILE A 6 -14.70 8.54 12.21
C ILE A 6 -13.56 8.18 13.18
N PRO A 7 -13.63 7.01 13.87
CA PRO A 7 -12.63 6.65 14.87
C PRO A 7 -11.26 6.51 14.22
N ASP A 8 -10.22 6.88 14.97
CA ASP A 8 -8.85 6.68 14.52
C ASP A 8 -8.57 5.20 14.26
N ALA A 9 -7.66 4.91 13.33
CA ALA A 9 -7.31 3.54 12.96
C ALA A 9 -6.89 2.70 14.18
N TYR A 10 -6.11 3.28 15.10
CA TYR A 10 -5.68 2.58 16.30
C TYR A 10 -6.78 2.44 17.33
N GLU A 11 -7.64 3.45 17.51
CA GLU A 11 -8.81 3.35 18.38
C GLU A 11 -9.70 2.19 17.97
N ARG A 12 -9.94 2.05 16.66
CA ARG A 12 -10.73 0.97 16.11
C ARG A 12 -10.08 -0.40 16.32
N LEU A 13 -8.79 -0.53 16.02
CA LEU A 13 -8.06 -1.80 16.18
C LEU A 13 -8.00 -2.25 17.65
N LEU A 14 -7.80 -1.32 18.58
CA LEU A 14 -7.78 -1.62 20.00
C LEU A 14 -9.16 -2.06 20.51
N LEU A 15 -10.23 -1.38 20.07
CA LEU A 15 -11.59 -1.79 20.40
C LEU A 15 -11.90 -3.19 19.89
N ASP A 16 -11.61 -3.47 18.60
CA ASP A 16 -11.83 -4.78 18.00
C ASP A 16 -11.02 -5.87 18.74
N ALA A 17 -9.79 -5.58 19.20
CA ALA A 17 -8.98 -6.51 19.99
C ALA A 17 -9.61 -6.84 21.37
N ILE A 18 -10.20 -5.84 22.04
CA ILE A 18 -10.89 -6.03 23.33
C ILE A 18 -12.19 -6.81 23.16
N GLU A 19 -12.92 -6.55 22.09
CA GLU A 19 -14.18 -7.24 21.74
C GLU A 19 -13.95 -8.65 21.19
N GLY A 20 -12.69 -9.03 20.93
CA GLY A 20 -12.32 -10.33 20.35
C GLY A 20 -12.63 -10.44 18.86
N GLU A 21 -12.86 -9.32 18.19
CA GLU A 21 -13.17 -9.24 16.77
C GLU A 21 -11.87 -9.17 15.95
N ARG A 22 -11.74 -10.08 14.98
CA ARG A 22 -10.46 -10.30 14.27
C ARG A 22 -10.47 -9.87 12.81
N ARG A 23 -11.56 -9.29 12.30
CA ARG A 23 -11.72 -8.95 10.88
C ARG A 23 -10.67 -7.99 10.30
N LEU A 24 -10.08 -7.13 11.13
CA LEU A 24 -9.07 -6.15 10.69
C LEU A 24 -7.62 -6.60 10.95
N PHE A 25 -7.43 -7.83 11.43
CA PHE A 25 -6.12 -8.39 11.69
C PHE A 25 -5.74 -9.37 10.59
N ILE A 26 -4.49 -9.30 10.14
CA ILE A 26 -3.93 -10.23 9.15
C ILE A 26 -3.81 -11.62 9.79
N ARG A 27 -4.23 -12.66 9.07
CA ARG A 27 -4.04 -14.05 9.51
C ARG A 27 -2.63 -14.55 9.21
N SER A 28 -2.18 -15.59 9.91
CA SER A 28 -0.84 -16.15 9.71
C SER A 28 -0.61 -16.67 8.29
N ASP A 29 -1.61 -17.36 7.72
CA ASP A 29 -1.55 -17.89 6.36
C ASP A 29 -1.55 -16.78 5.29
N GLU A 30 -2.29 -15.70 5.52
CA GLU A 30 -2.27 -14.51 4.65
C GLU A 30 -0.90 -13.81 4.68
N LEU A 31 -0.29 -13.71 5.87
CA LEU A 31 1.04 -13.16 6.04
C LEU A 31 2.11 -14.01 5.33
N ASP A 32 2.05 -15.33 5.50
CA ASP A 32 2.97 -16.28 4.85
C ASP A 32 2.87 -16.17 3.32
N ALA A 33 1.65 -16.15 2.76
CA ALA A 33 1.43 -15.99 1.33
C ALA A 33 1.96 -14.66 0.78
N ALA A 34 1.78 -13.56 1.52
CA ALA A 34 2.34 -12.26 1.13
C ALA A 34 3.87 -12.30 1.08
N TRP A 35 4.52 -12.90 2.08
CA TRP A 35 5.97 -13.04 2.10
C TRP A 35 6.49 -13.98 1.00
N GLU A 36 5.83 -15.09 0.74
CA GLU A 36 6.20 -15.99 -0.35
C GLU A 36 6.18 -15.28 -1.71
N LEU A 37 5.20 -14.42 -1.95
CA LEU A 37 5.08 -13.65 -3.19
C LEU A 37 6.19 -12.61 -3.35
N PHE A 38 6.48 -11.81 -2.31
CA PHE A 38 7.41 -10.67 -2.44
C PHE A 38 8.88 -11.02 -2.17
N THR A 39 9.17 -12.05 -1.38
CA THR A 39 10.54 -12.40 -0.98
C THR A 39 11.50 -12.63 -2.16
N PRO A 40 11.13 -13.35 -3.23
CA PRO A 40 12.05 -13.57 -4.36
C PRO A 40 12.47 -12.25 -5.04
N LEU A 41 11.49 -11.34 -5.24
CA LEU A 41 11.75 -10.03 -5.83
C LEU A 41 12.63 -9.16 -4.94
N LEU A 42 12.35 -9.13 -3.63
CA LEU A 42 13.16 -8.38 -2.66
C LEU A 42 14.61 -8.86 -2.64
N LYS A 43 14.83 -10.18 -2.65
CA LYS A 43 16.18 -10.77 -2.73
C LYS A 43 16.90 -10.38 -4.02
N GLU A 44 16.19 -10.37 -5.15
CA GLU A 44 16.76 -9.95 -6.43
C GLU A 44 17.17 -8.48 -6.42
N LEU A 45 16.33 -7.59 -5.86
CA LEU A 45 16.63 -6.17 -5.73
C LEU A 45 17.87 -5.92 -4.87
N GLU A 46 18.02 -6.63 -3.75
CA GLU A 46 19.19 -6.56 -2.88
C GLU A 46 20.46 -7.06 -3.57
N GLN A 47 20.38 -8.21 -4.27
CA GLN A 47 21.53 -8.80 -4.97
C GLN A 47 22.01 -7.93 -6.13
N LYS A 48 21.09 -7.42 -6.95
CA LYS A 48 21.40 -6.63 -8.13
C LYS A 48 21.74 -5.18 -7.81
N ARG A 49 21.45 -4.71 -6.58
CA ARG A 49 21.59 -3.30 -6.17
C ARG A 49 20.97 -2.35 -7.20
N MET A 50 19.76 -2.67 -7.63
CA MET A 50 19.05 -1.92 -8.65
C MET A 50 18.82 -0.48 -8.17
N ALA A 51 19.30 0.50 -8.93
CA ALA A 51 19.02 1.90 -8.63
C ALA A 51 17.55 2.22 -8.96
N PRO A 52 16.78 2.84 -8.04
CA PRO A 52 15.43 3.25 -8.33
C PRO A 52 15.41 4.37 -9.37
N GLU A 53 14.35 4.43 -10.17
CA GLU A 53 14.14 5.51 -11.13
C GLU A 53 13.89 6.83 -10.37
N LEU A 54 14.64 7.87 -10.74
CA LEU A 54 14.50 9.19 -10.11
C LEU A 54 13.23 9.89 -10.61
N TYR A 55 12.59 10.64 -9.71
CA TYR A 55 11.42 11.44 -10.02
C TYR A 55 11.45 12.77 -9.25
N PRO A 56 10.90 13.87 -9.79
CA PRO A 56 10.83 15.15 -9.09
C PRO A 56 10.00 15.06 -7.80
N TYR A 57 10.40 15.81 -6.77
CA TYR A 57 9.60 15.96 -5.56
C TYR A 57 8.22 16.55 -5.89
N GLY A 58 7.17 16.01 -5.29
CA GLY A 58 5.78 16.39 -5.56
C GLY A 58 5.18 15.81 -6.84
N SER A 59 5.95 15.07 -7.65
CA SER A 59 5.41 14.34 -8.79
C SER A 59 4.70 13.05 -8.36
N ARG A 60 3.92 12.46 -9.27
CA ARG A 60 3.20 11.18 -9.08
C ARG A 60 4.08 9.94 -9.23
N GLY A 61 5.40 10.09 -9.11
CA GLY A 61 6.37 9.02 -9.27
C GLY A 61 7.01 8.94 -10.66
N PRO A 62 7.79 7.88 -10.93
CA PRO A 62 8.60 7.75 -12.12
C PRO A 62 7.80 7.57 -13.42
N VAL A 63 8.44 7.84 -14.56
CA VAL A 63 7.83 7.64 -15.88
C VAL A 63 7.59 6.15 -16.13
N GLY A 64 8.49 5.29 -15.64
CA GLY A 64 8.34 3.83 -15.70
C GLY A 64 7.01 3.31 -15.12
N ALA A 65 6.48 3.94 -14.05
CA ALA A 65 5.20 3.55 -13.46
C ALA A 65 4.02 3.80 -14.41
N HIS A 66 4.05 4.88 -15.17
CA HIS A 66 3.03 5.20 -16.17
C HIS A 66 3.06 4.22 -17.35
N TYR A 67 4.26 3.85 -17.83
CA TYR A 67 4.42 2.82 -18.86
C TYR A 67 3.93 1.45 -18.39
N LEU A 68 4.24 1.08 -17.15
CA LEU A 68 3.79 -0.19 -16.57
C LEU A 68 2.25 -0.24 -16.49
N ALA A 69 1.62 0.83 -16.01
CA ALA A 69 0.17 0.92 -15.92
C ALA A 69 -0.48 0.85 -17.32
N ALA A 70 0.04 1.62 -18.29
CA ALA A 70 -0.45 1.61 -19.67
C ALA A 70 -0.34 0.23 -20.31
N LYS A 71 0.76 -0.50 -20.06
CA LYS A 71 0.95 -1.89 -20.54
C LYS A 71 -0.15 -2.84 -20.06
N TYR A 72 -0.67 -2.62 -18.86
CA TYR A 72 -1.75 -3.42 -18.29
C TYR A 72 -3.14 -2.76 -18.39
N ASN A 73 -3.26 -1.71 -19.22
CA ASN A 73 -4.50 -0.97 -19.43
C ASN A 73 -5.12 -0.39 -18.13
N VAL A 74 -4.25 0.00 -17.19
CA VAL A 74 -4.59 0.68 -15.93
C VAL A 74 -4.08 2.12 -15.99
N ARG A 75 -4.81 3.07 -15.37
CA ARG A 75 -4.35 4.45 -15.25
C ARG A 75 -3.57 4.65 -13.94
N TRP A 76 -2.37 5.20 -14.05
CA TRP A 76 -1.52 5.49 -12.89
C TRP A 76 -1.92 6.82 -12.25
N GLY A 77 -2.16 6.83 -10.93
CA GLY A 77 -2.37 8.05 -10.15
C GLY A 77 -3.78 8.66 -10.19
N ASP A 78 -4.81 7.96 -10.66
CA ASP A 78 -6.20 8.46 -10.74
C ASP A 78 -6.97 8.29 -9.41
N LEU A 79 -6.37 8.70 -8.29
CA LEU A 79 -7.05 8.82 -6.99
C LEU A 79 -6.69 10.17 -6.34
N GLY A 80 -7.36 11.25 -6.78
CA GLY A 80 -7.47 12.53 -6.07
C GLY A 80 -6.34 13.55 -6.31
N GLY A 81 -6.72 14.75 -6.78
CA GLY A 81 -5.82 15.91 -6.84
C GLY A 81 -5.96 16.80 -8.07
N SER A 82 -7.18 17.02 -8.56
CA SER A 82 -7.54 18.25 -9.28
C SER A 82 -8.52 19.04 -8.41
N GLU A 83 -8.03 19.53 -7.27
CA GLU A 83 -8.71 20.59 -6.53
C GLU A 83 -7.70 21.73 -6.37
N HIS A 84 -8.16 22.91 -6.72
CA HIS A 84 -7.48 24.19 -6.50
C HIS A 84 -7.39 24.51 -5.01
#